data_AF-A0A9D6R395-F1
#
_entry.id   AF-A0A9D6R395-F1
#
_cell.length_a   1.000
_cell.length_b   1.000
_cell.length_c   1.000
_cell.angle_alpha   90.00
_cell.angle_beta   90.00
_cell.angle_gamma   90.00
#
_symmetry.space_group_name_H-M   'P 1'
#
loop_
_entity.id
_entity.type
_entity.pdbx_description
1 polymer ?
#
loop_
_entity_poly.entity_id
_entity_poly.type
_entity_poly.pdbx_seq_one_letter_code
_entity_poly.pdbx_strand_id
1 'polypeptide(L)'
;MNKIGSWWLASYDAQAGEQVRWSALANHTQGPFRSISGKVYLTNQRLLFCPNLLDHGLGSRKWGANLNEIVQIDRQPKGGDVMAILGGGARDRLRVTLQNGKVEFFIFNNLDQTIER
;
A
#
# COMPACT_ATOMS: atom_id res chain seq x y z
N MET A 1 -12.16 -9.04 19.01
CA MET A 1 -11.01 -8.26 18.50
C MET A 1 -11.46 -7.55 17.23
N ASN A 2 -11.24 -6.24 17.13
CA ASN A 2 -11.63 -5.49 15.94
C ASN A 2 -10.67 -5.81 14.79
N LYS A 3 -11.20 -5.90 13.56
CA LYS A 3 -10.40 -6.16 12.36
C LYS A 3 -10.34 -4.92 11.48
N ILE A 4 -9.19 -4.70 10.86
CA ILE A 4 -8.97 -3.70 9.82
C ILE A 4 -8.93 -4.41 8.47
N GLY A 5 -9.97 -4.19 7.67
CA GLY A 5 -10.16 -4.86 6.40
C GLY A 5 -11.62 -4.86 5.96
N SER A 6 -11.95 -5.78 5.07
CA SER A 6 -13.32 -6.04 4.60
C SER A 6 -13.43 -7.52 4.27
N TRP A 7 -14.65 -8.04 4.11
CA TRP A 7 -14.90 -9.46 3.91
C TRP A 7 -14.18 -10.07 2.69
N TRP A 8 -13.80 -9.25 1.72
CA TRP A 8 -13.09 -9.64 0.50
C TRP A 8 -11.56 -9.38 0.55
N LEU A 9 -11.04 -8.98 1.71
CA LEU A 9 -9.64 -8.62 1.92
C LEU A 9 -8.97 -9.51 2.98
N ALA A 10 -7.66 -9.75 2.81
CA ALA A 10 -6.83 -10.32 3.86
C ALA A 10 -6.63 -9.29 4.98
N SER A 11 -7.41 -9.40 6.06
CA SER A 11 -7.49 -8.41 7.14
C SER A 11 -6.32 -8.47 8.14
N TYR A 12 -6.18 -7.39 8.90
CA TYR A 12 -5.35 -7.31 10.10
C TYR A 12 -6.22 -7.26 11.35
N ASP A 13 -5.70 -7.77 12.45
CA ASP A 13 -6.23 -7.43 13.76
C ASP A 13 -5.81 -6.01 14.11
N ALA A 14 -6.74 -5.24 14.67
CA ALA A 14 -6.49 -3.90 15.16
C ALA A 14 -5.67 -3.97 16.46
N GLN A 15 -4.67 -3.11 16.57
CA GLN A 15 -3.97 -2.86 17.83
C GLN A 15 -4.89 -2.11 18.81
N ALA A 16 -4.52 -2.10 20.09
CA ALA A 16 -5.27 -1.38 21.11
C ALA A 16 -5.36 0.12 20.76
N GLY A 17 -6.57 0.67 20.72
CA GLY A 17 -6.81 2.07 20.36
C GLY A 17 -6.55 2.42 18.88
N GLU A 18 -6.33 1.42 18.03
CA GLU A 18 -6.12 1.66 16.60
C GLU A 18 -7.44 1.92 15.89
N GLN A 19 -7.49 3.04 15.16
CA GLN A 19 -8.67 3.52 14.45
C GLN A 19 -8.27 3.88 13.02
N VAL A 20 -9.07 3.39 12.06
CA VAL A 20 -8.94 3.77 10.66
C VAL A 20 -9.31 5.24 10.51
N ARG A 21 -8.40 6.03 9.93
CA ARG A 21 -8.61 7.44 9.59
C ARG A 21 -8.98 7.61 8.13
N TRP A 22 -8.40 6.79 7.26
CA TRP A 22 -8.63 6.84 5.83
C TRP A 22 -8.41 5.48 5.17
N SER A 23 -9.02 5.26 4.01
CA SER A 23 -8.73 4.09 3.18
C SER A 23 -9.04 4.35 1.71
N ALA A 24 -8.29 3.69 0.82
CA ALA A 24 -8.55 3.71 -0.62
C ALA A 24 -8.11 2.41 -1.29
N LEU A 25 -8.72 2.11 -2.43
CA LEU A 25 -8.27 1.05 -3.32
C LEU A 25 -6.90 1.40 -3.88
N ALA A 26 -6.01 0.42 -3.89
CA ALA A 26 -4.68 0.57 -4.44
C ALA A 26 -4.18 -0.76 -4.99
N ASN A 27 -3.22 -0.67 -5.91
CA ASN A 27 -2.37 -1.82 -6.21
C ASN A 27 -1.04 -1.67 -5.46
N HIS A 28 -0.50 -2.76 -4.94
CA HIS A 28 0.83 -2.80 -4.31
C HIS A 28 1.79 -3.58 -5.20
N THR A 29 2.99 -3.04 -5.46
CA THR A 29 4.01 -3.74 -6.24
C THR A 29 4.81 -4.69 -5.33
N GLN A 30 4.72 -6.00 -5.58
CA GLN A 30 5.41 -7.04 -4.83
C GLN A 30 6.36 -7.82 -5.75
N GLY A 31 7.59 -7.33 -5.85
CA GLY A 31 8.59 -7.85 -6.79
C GLY A 31 8.57 -7.11 -8.13
N PRO A 32 9.45 -7.49 -9.07
CA PRO A 32 9.73 -6.68 -10.26
C PRO A 32 8.57 -6.60 -11.27
N PHE A 33 7.72 -7.63 -11.34
CA PHE A 33 6.69 -7.74 -12.39
C PHE A 33 5.29 -8.05 -11.86
N ARG A 34 5.05 -7.86 -10.56
CA ARG A 34 3.78 -8.23 -9.93
C ARG A 34 3.20 -7.06 -9.16
N SER A 35 2.07 -6.57 -9.65
CA SER A 35 1.21 -5.63 -8.94
C SER A 35 -0.06 -6.37 -8.54
N ILE A 36 -0.41 -6.32 -7.25
CA ILE A 36 -1.57 -7.01 -6.68
C ILE A 36 -2.62 -5.99 -6.28
N SER A 37 -3.90 -6.35 -6.38
CA SER A 37 -5.00 -5.44 -6.06
C SER A 37 -5.43 -5.58 -4.60
N GLY A 38 -5.77 -4.47 -3.97
CA GLY A 38 -6.22 -4.48 -2.58
C GLY A 38 -6.67 -3.11 -2.11
N LYS A 39 -6.55 -2.90 -0.80
CA LYS A 39 -6.92 -1.65 -0.17
C LYS A 39 -5.84 -1.22 0.81
N VAL A 40 -5.49 0.06 0.75
CA VAL A 40 -4.66 0.72 1.76
C VAL A 40 -5.58 1.28 2.85
N TYR A 41 -5.17 1.10 4.09
CA TYR A 41 -5.77 1.70 5.27
C TYR A 41 -4.72 2.53 5.99
N LEU A 42 -5.01 3.81 6.19
CA LEU A 42 -4.29 4.68 7.09
C LEU A 42 -5.02 4.68 8.43
N THR A 43 -4.32 4.29 9.48
CA THR A 43 -4.82 4.33 10.86
C THR A 43 -4.12 5.45 11.61
N ASN A 44 -4.51 5.70 12.86
CA ASN A 44 -3.74 6.57 13.76
C ASN A 44 -2.38 6.00 14.18
N GLN A 45 -2.03 4.76 13.80
CA GLN A 45 -0.80 4.08 14.24
C GLN A 45 0.02 3.50 13.07
N ARG A 46 -0.63 3.05 12.00
CA ARG A 46 -0.02 2.28 10.91
C ARG A 46 -0.56 2.67 9.54
N LEU A 47 0.25 2.42 8.52
CA LEU A 47 -0.19 2.32 7.14
C LEU A 47 -0.21 0.84 6.75
N LEU A 48 -1.36 0.33 6.34
CA LEU A 48 -1.59 -1.08 6.08
C LEU A 48 -2.08 -1.29 4.64
N PHE A 49 -1.56 -2.30 3.96
CA PHE A 49 -2.10 -2.81 2.71
C PHE A 49 -2.68 -4.21 2.92
N CYS A 50 -3.96 -4.34 2.59
CA CYS A 50 -4.71 -5.58 2.61
C CYS A 50 -4.94 -6.03 1.16
N PRO A 51 -4.28 -7.10 0.67
CA PRO A 51 -4.59 -7.67 -0.65
C PRO A 51 -6.00 -8.26 -0.66
N ASN A 52 -6.62 -8.33 -1.84
CA ASN A 52 -7.85 -9.09 -2.01
C ASN A 52 -7.59 -10.59 -1.75
N LEU A 53 -8.63 -11.31 -1.34
CA LEU A 53 -8.49 -12.72 -0.96
C LEU A 53 -8.02 -13.63 -2.10
N LEU A 54 -8.37 -13.32 -3.36
CA LEU A 54 -7.94 -14.10 -4.53
C LEU A 54 -6.42 -13.98 -4.72
N ASP A 55 -5.91 -12.75 -4.79
CA ASP A 55 -4.48 -12.46 -4.88
C ASP A 55 -3.73 -13.03 -3.67
N HIS A 56 -4.33 -12.98 -2.47
CA HIS A 56 -3.73 -13.56 -1.25
C HIS A 56 -3.60 -15.08 -1.34
N GLY A 57 -4.63 -15.77 -1.83
CA GLY A 57 -4.57 -17.21 -2.11
C GLY A 57 -3.50 -17.58 -3.14
N LEU A 58 -3.19 -16.67 -4.07
CA LEU A 58 -2.11 -16.80 -5.06
C LEU A 58 -0.73 -16.35 -4.51
N GLY A 59 -0.56 -16.30 -3.19
CA GLY A 59 0.72 -16.03 -2.53
C GLY A 59 1.10 -14.55 -2.45
N SER A 60 0.16 -13.63 -2.66
CA SER A 60 0.42 -12.22 -2.33
C SER A 60 0.47 -12.01 -0.82
N ARG A 61 1.22 -11.01 -0.37
CA ARG A 61 1.46 -10.75 1.06
C ARG A 61 0.69 -9.53 1.52
N LYS A 62 0.19 -9.57 2.75
CA LYS A 62 -0.17 -8.33 3.44
C LYS A 62 1.09 -7.50 3.65
N TRP A 63 0.95 -6.19 3.64
CA TRP A 63 2.04 -5.28 3.98
C TRP A 63 1.57 -4.27 5.01
N GLY A 64 2.47 -3.81 5.87
CA GLY A 64 2.17 -2.77 6.84
C GLY A 64 3.43 -2.21 7.46
N ALA A 65 3.38 -0.94 7.83
CA ALA A 65 4.43 -0.23 8.56
C ALA A 65 3.80 0.65 9.64
N ASN A 66 4.50 0.83 10.76
CA ASN A 66 4.12 1.82 11.75
C ASN A 66 4.38 3.22 11.18
N LEU A 67 3.56 4.22 11.54
CA LEU A 67 3.72 5.58 11.00
C LEU A 67 5.07 6.20 11.37
N ASN A 68 5.63 5.83 12.52
CA ASN A 68 6.95 6.28 12.95
C ASN A 68 8.11 5.65 12.14
N GLU A 69 7.87 4.56 11.41
CA GLU A 69 8.87 3.92 10.53
C GLU A 69 8.90 4.57 9.14
N ILE A 70 7.90 5.38 8.78
CA ILE A 70 7.82 6.06 7.48
C ILE A 70 8.57 7.38 7.58
N VAL A 71 9.57 7.57 6.72
CA VAL A 71 10.37 8.81 6.68
C VAL A 71 9.95 9.75 5.56
N GLN A 72 9.38 9.21 4.49
CA GLN A 72 9.03 10.00 3.32
C GLN A 72 7.86 9.37 2.54
N ILE A 73 6.97 10.23 2.07
CA ILE A 73 5.88 9.89 1.15
C ILE A 73 5.98 10.82 -0.05
N ASP A 74 6.18 10.26 -1.24
CA ASP A 74 6.36 11.03 -2.48
C ASP A 74 5.55 10.48 -3.65
N ARG A 75 5.46 11.29 -4.69
CA ARG A 75 5.06 10.84 -6.02
C ARG A 75 6.29 10.33 -6.78
N GLN A 76 6.28 9.06 -7.18
CA GLN A 76 7.20 8.53 -8.17
C GLN A 76 6.56 8.67 -9.56
N PRO A 77 7.13 9.50 -10.46
CA PRO A 77 6.59 9.68 -11.80
C PRO A 77 6.74 8.41 -12.64
N LYS A 78 5.81 8.23 -13.60
CA LYS A 78 5.87 7.18 -14.62
C LYS A 78 7.24 7.15 -15.32
N GLY A 79 7.77 5.96 -15.56
CA GLY A 79 9.02 5.76 -16.31
C GLY A 79 10.32 6.10 -15.57
N GLY A 80 10.26 6.48 -14.28
CA GLY A 80 11.45 6.85 -13.49
C GLY A 80 12.38 5.69 -13.07
N ASP A 81 12.10 4.45 -13.45
CA ASP A 81 12.96 3.27 -13.25
C ASP A 81 12.67 2.22 -14.33
N VAL A 82 13.69 1.49 -14.79
CA VAL A 82 13.58 0.41 -15.80
C VAL A 82 12.62 -0.69 -15.31
N MET A 83 12.62 -0.96 -14.00
CA MET A 83 11.66 -1.88 -13.36
C MET A 83 10.23 -1.35 -13.34
N ALA A 84 10.03 -0.02 -13.39
CA ALA A 84 8.71 0.57 -13.45
C ALA A 84 7.99 0.28 -14.79
N ILE A 85 8.73 0.06 -15.87
CA ILE A 85 8.16 -0.19 -17.20
C ILE A 85 7.45 -1.57 -17.24
N LEU A 86 8.02 -2.58 -16.60
CA LEU A 86 7.58 -3.97 -16.73
C LEU A 86 6.55 -4.42 -15.67
N GLY A 87 6.41 -3.68 -14.55
CA GLY A 87 5.49 -4.03 -13.45
C GLY A 87 4.19 -3.21 -13.34
N GLY A 88 3.89 -2.34 -14.33
CA GLY A 88 2.75 -1.41 -14.31
C GLY A 88 3.04 -0.07 -14.99
N GLY A 89 3.88 -0.08 -16.02
CA GLY A 89 4.48 1.10 -16.63
C GLY A 89 3.52 1.93 -17.47
N ALA A 90 2.84 2.88 -16.82
CA ALA A 90 2.28 4.10 -17.42
C ALA A 90 1.76 5.12 -16.38
N ARG A 91 1.67 4.73 -15.10
CA ARG A 91 1.05 5.53 -14.03
C ARG A 91 2.06 5.97 -12.99
N ASP A 92 1.78 7.12 -12.41
CA ASP A 92 2.48 7.61 -11.23
C ASP A 92 2.12 6.75 -10.01
N ARG A 93 3.03 6.70 -9.05
CA ARG A 93 2.93 5.82 -7.88
C ARG A 93 3.20 6.61 -6.61
N LEU A 94 2.52 6.24 -5.54
CA LEU A 94 2.93 6.61 -4.21
C LEU A 94 4.20 5.84 -3.87
N ARG A 95 5.26 6.55 -3.53
CA ARG A 95 6.49 6.02 -2.97
C ARG A 95 6.45 6.21 -1.46
N VAL A 96 6.56 5.13 -0.72
CA VAL A 96 6.69 5.15 0.73
C VAL A 96 8.10 4.69 1.08
N THR A 97 8.90 5.58 1.66
CA THR A 97 10.25 5.28 2.11
C THR A 97 10.25 5.06 3.62
N LEU A 98 10.83 3.94 4.06
CA LEU A 98 10.96 3.57 5.46
C LEU A 98 12.34 3.96 6.01
N GLN A 99 12.45 4.06 7.34
CA GLN A 99 13.70 4.38 8.06
C GLN A 99 14.86 3.45 7.69
N ASN A 100 14.58 2.19 7.39
CA ASN A 100 15.58 1.19 7.00
C ASN A 100 16.01 1.28 5.52
N GLY A 101 15.59 2.33 4.79
CA GLY A 101 15.89 2.52 3.38
C GLY A 101 15.02 1.70 2.42
N LYS A 102 14.12 0.84 2.93
CA LYS A 102 13.18 0.10 2.08
C LYS A 102 12.16 1.05 1.47
N VAL A 103 11.81 0.79 0.21
CA VAL A 103 10.83 1.56 -0.54
C VAL A 103 9.68 0.65 -0.97
N GLU A 104 8.47 1.14 -0.81
CA GLU A 104 7.24 0.46 -1.18
C GLU A 104 6.44 1.33 -2.16
N PHE A 105 5.89 0.71 -3.19
CA PHE A 105 5.17 1.41 -4.25
C PHE A 105 3.70 1.03 -4.30
N PHE A 106 2.84 2.04 -4.30
CA PHE A 106 1.40 1.87 -4.42
C PHE A 106 0.86 2.65 -5.61
N ILE A 107 -0.09 2.07 -6.33
CA ILE A 107 -0.76 2.71 -7.46
C ILE A 107 -2.19 2.99 -7.05
N PHE A 108 -2.57 4.27 -7.06
CA PHE A 108 -3.94 4.73 -6.79
C PHE A 108 -4.57 5.25 -8.08
N ASN A 109 -5.90 5.21 -8.17
CA ASN A 109 -6.60 5.79 -9.33
C ASN A 109 -6.49 7.33 -9.37
N ASN A 110 -6.42 7.99 -8.21
CA ASN A 110 -6.25 9.43 -8.10
C ASN A 110 -5.18 9.73 -7.04
N LEU A 111 -3.92 9.72 -7.48
CA LEU A 111 -2.76 9.80 -6.60
C LEU A 111 -2.63 11.17 -5.92
N ASP A 112 -2.89 12.26 -6.64
CA ASP A 112 -2.71 13.62 -6.10
C ASP A 112 -3.65 13.88 -4.91
N GLN A 113 -4.92 13.51 -5.06
CA GLN A 113 -5.88 13.57 -3.95
C GLN A 113 -5.57 12.61 -2.79
N THR A 114 -4.74 11.58 -3.03
CA THR A 114 -4.36 10.63 -1.98
C THR A 114 -3.22 11.18 -1.12
N ILE A 115 -2.28 11.91 -1.72
CA ILE A 115 -1.14 12.50 -1.01
C ILE A 115 -1.57 13.67 -0.11
N GLU A 116 -2.61 14.41 -0.49
CA GLU A 116 -3.10 15.59 0.24
C GLU A 116 -4.00 15.28 1.45
N ARG A 117 -4.35 14.01 1.70
CA ARG A 117 -5.27 13.60 2.78
C ARG A 117 -4.55 13.16 4.04
#